data_AF-A0A6L8Q6E9-F1
#
_entry.id   AF-A0A6L8Q6E9-F1
#
_cell.length_a   1.000
_cell.length_b   1.000
_cell.length_c   1.000
_cell.angle_alpha   90.00
_cell.angle_beta   90.00
_cell.angle_gamma   90.00
#
_symmetry.space_group_name_H-M   'P 1'
#
loop_
_entity.id
_entity.type
_entity.pdbx_description
1 polymer ?
#
loop_
_entity_poly.entity_id
_entity_poly.type
_entity_poly.pdbx_seq_one_letter_code
_entity_poly.pdbx_strand_id
1 'polypeptide(L)'
;MERAEIEGEINGCKNILDNTDYQILRAIEDIFAADGVAELLSALANAGKQIAQTIKLRKQCRARINELEAMPADDDEPIAEVIEETPTEQGEE
;
A
#
# COMPACT_ATOMS: atom_id res chain seq x y z
N MET A 1 15.50 7.62 0.02
CA MET A 1 15.28 6.46 0.90
C MET A 1 15.94 5.27 0.24
N GLU A 2 16.63 4.42 1.00
CA GLU A 2 17.23 3.20 0.45
C GLU A 2 16.13 2.24 -0.02
N ARG A 3 16.34 1.51 -1.11
CA ARG A 3 15.33 0.57 -1.65
C ARG A 3 14.83 -0.43 -0.60
N ALA A 4 15.71 -0.91 0.28
CA ALA A 4 15.35 -1.82 1.37
C ALA A 4 14.37 -1.19 2.39
N GLU A 5 14.50 0.11 2.66
CA GLU A 5 13.58 0.83 3.56
C GLU A 5 12.21 1.03 2.90
N ILE A 6 12.19 1.40 1.61
CA ILE A 6 10.96 1.51 0.80
C ILE A 6 10.20 0.17 0.81
N GLU A 7 10.88 -0.93 0.53
CA GLU A 7 10.29 -2.28 0.54
C GLU A 7 9.80 -2.69 1.93
N GLY A 8 10.54 -2.34 2.98
CA GLY A 8 10.14 -2.56 4.37
C GLY A 8 8.83 -1.86 4.72
N GLU A 9 8.70 -0.58 4.37
CA GLU A 9 7.47 0.19 4.59
C GLU A 9 6.29 -0.33 3.76
N ILE A 10 6.50 -0.68 2.49
CA ILE A 10 5.46 -1.29 1.63
C ILE A 10 4.95 -2.58 2.26
N ASN A 11 5.86 -3.46 2.71
CA ASN A 11 5.49 -4.73 3.34
C ASN A 11 4.76 -4.50 4.67
N GLY A 12 5.17 -3.51 5.46
CA GLY A 12 4.43 -3.08 6.65
C GLY A 12 2.99 -2.67 6.33
N CYS A 13 2.79 -1.85 5.30
CA CYS A 13 1.46 -1.45 4.84
C CYS A 13 0.63 -2.63 4.34
N LYS A 14 1.21 -3.55 3.56
CA LYS A 14 0.54 -4.78 3.08
C LYS A 14 0.09 -5.65 4.25
N ASN A 15 0.95 -5.86 5.25
CA ASN A 15 0.60 -6.61 6.46
C ASN A 15 -0.57 -5.97 7.22
N ILE A 16 -0.65 -4.65 7.28
CA ILE A 16 -1.80 -3.96 7.89
C ILE A 16 -3.08 -4.19 7.08
N LEU A 17 -3.00 -4.16 5.74
CA LEU A 17 -4.14 -4.48 4.89
C LEU A 17 -4.63 -5.91 5.15
N ASP A 18 -3.74 -6.90 5.14
CA ASP A 18 -4.12 -8.30 5.34
C ASP A 18 -4.71 -8.53 6.75
N ASN A 19 -4.10 -7.96 7.78
CA ASN A 19 -4.58 -8.08 9.16
C ASN A 19 -5.85 -7.28 9.45
N THR A 20 -6.28 -6.38 8.57
CA THR A 20 -7.52 -5.61 8.81
C THR A 20 -8.75 -6.23 8.13
N ASP A 21 -8.57 -7.22 7.25
CA ASP A 21 -9.68 -7.89 6.58
C ASP A 21 -10.56 -8.67 7.57
N TYR A 22 -9.95 -9.39 8.52
CA TYR A 22 -10.70 -10.15 9.54
C TYR A 22 -11.52 -9.22 10.46
N GLN A 23 -11.07 -7.98 10.68
CA GLN A 23 -11.78 -7.01 11.53
C GLN A 23 -13.08 -6.54 10.87
N ILE A 24 -13.05 -6.31 9.56
CA ILE A 24 -14.24 -5.95 8.79
C ILE A 24 -15.20 -7.14 8.76
N LEU A 25 -14.69 -8.35 8.48
CA LEU A 25 -15.52 -9.56 8.45
C LEU A 25 -16.21 -9.80 9.80
N ARG A 26 -15.46 -9.73 10.91
CA ARG A 26 -16.04 -9.89 12.26
C ARG A 26 -17.12 -8.85 12.56
N ALA A 27 -16.87 -7.58 12.24
CA ALA A 27 -17.85 -6.53 12.45
C ALA A 27 -19.14 -6.74 11.63
N ILE A 28 -19.02 -7.36 10.45
CA ILE A 28 -20.18 -7.74 9.62
C ILE A 28 -20.87 -8.97 10.21
N GLU A 29 -20.13 -9.98 10.66
CA GLU A 29 -20.68 -11.16 11.34
C GLU A 29 -21.52 -10.76 12.56
N ASP A 30 -21.03 -9.83 13.40
CA ASP A 30 -21.75 -9.32 14.56
C ASP A 30 -23.11 -8.68 14.20
N ILE A 31 -23.22 -8.04 13.03
CA ILE A 31 -24.49 -7.48 12.53
C ILE A 31 -25.46 -8.61 12.17
N PHE A 32 -24.99 -9.64 11.47
CA PHE A 32 -25.82 -10.75 11.00
C PHE A 32 -26.16 -11.76 12.10
N ALA A 33 -25.40 -11.78 13.19
CA ALA A 33 -25.64 -12.62 14.35
C ALA A 33 -26.62 -12.02 15.38
N ALA A 34 -27.11 -10.79 15.17
CA ALA A 34 -28.01 -10.14 16.11
C ALA A 34 -29.40 -10.82 16.16
N ASP A 35 -29.85 -11.20 17.36
CA ASP A 35 -31.10 -11.94 17.59
C ASP A 35 -32.33 -11.03 17.70
N GLY A 36 -32.13 -9.71 17.79
CA GLY A 36 -33.21 -8.75 17.95
C GLY A 36 -32.88 -7.34 17.50
N VAL A 37 -33.93 -6.51 17.31
CA VAL A 37 -33.80 -5.16 16.74
C VAL A 37 -32.88 -4.25 17.57
N ALA A 38 -32.96 -4.31 18.90
CA ALA A 38 -32.09 -3.50 19.77
C ALA A 38 -30.61 -3.91 19.68
N GLU A 39 -30.35 -5.20 19.55
CA GLU A 39 -29.01 -5.75 19.36
C GLU A 39 -28.46 -5.41 17.98
N LEU A 40 -29.28 -5.54 16.94
CA LEU A 40 -28.95 -5.14 15.58
C LEU A 40 -28.55 -3.66 15.49
N LEU A 41 -29.32 -2.77 16.12
CA LEU A 41 -28.99 -1.34 16.15
C LEU A 41 -27.65 -1.07 16.84
N SER A 42 -27.37 -1.78 17.94
CA SER A 42 -26.10 -1.67 18.65
C SER A 42 -24.93 -2.22 17.82
N ALA A 43 -25.13 -3.37 17.17
CA ALA A 43 -24.15 -3.98 16.28
C ALA A 43 -23.84 -3.08 15.08
N LEU A 44 -24.84 -2.50 14.44
CA LEU A 44 -24.66 -1.55 13.33
C LEU A 44 -23.87 -0.31 13.75
N ALA A 45 -24.17 0.27 14.91
CA ALA A 45 -23.44 1.44 15.40
C ALA A 45 -21.96 1.11 15.70
N ASN A 46 -21.70 -0.03 16.35
CA ASN A 46 -20.36 -0.48 16.70
C ASN A 46 -19.55 -0.85 15.45
N ALA A 47 -20.13 -1.65 14.56
CA ALA A 47 -19.53 -2.06 13.30
C ALA A 47 -19.26 -0.85 12.40
N GLY A 48 -20.21 0.08 12.28
CA GLY A 48 -20.02 1.30 11.50
C GLY A 48 -18.81 2.12 11.96
N LYS A 49 -18.62 2.29 13.28
CA LYS A 49 -17.45 2.99 13.83
C LYS A 49 -16.15 2.24 13.56
N GLN A 50 -16.12 0.94 13.81
CA GLN A 50 -14.93 0.11 13.60
C GLN A 50 -14.53 0.07 12.12
N ILE A 51 -15.48 -0.26 11.23
CA ILE A 51 -15.25 -0.33 9.79
C ILE A 51 -14.79 1.04 9.26
N ALA A 52 -15.37 2.15 9.70
CA ALA A 52 -14.95 3.48 9.25
C ALA A 52 -13.47 3.77 9.60
N GLN A 53 -13.04 3.45 10.82
CA GLN A 53 -11.65 3.62 11.24
C GLN A 53 -10.71 2.71 10.45
N THR A 54 -11.08 1.44 10.30
CA THR A 54 -10.30 0.45 9.54
C THR A 54 -10.17 0.84 8.08
N ILE A 55 -11.25 1.27 7.42
CA ILE A 55 -11.21 1.74 6.03
C ILE A 55 -10.33 2.98 5.87
N LYS A 56 -10.35 3.90 6.84
CA LYS A 56 -9.47 5.08 6.80
C LYS A 56 -8.00 4.68 6.85
N LEU A 57 -7.62 3.77 7.77
CA LEU A 57 -6.26 3.24 7.86
C LEU A 57 -5.85 2.53 6.56
N ARG A 58 -6.72 1.70 6.00
CA ARG A 58 -6.46 1.00 4.73
C ARG A 58 -6.25 1.96 3.57
N LYS A 59 -7.04 3.03 3.48
CA LYS A 59 -6.85 4.09 2.47
C LYS A 59 -5.49 4.77 2.61
N GLN A 60 -5.06 5.06 3.84
CA GLN A 60 -3.74 5.63 4.11
C GLN A 60 -2.62 4.68 3.71
N CYS A 61 -2.71 3.40 4.04
CA CYS A 61 -1.73 2.38 3.64
C CYS A 61 -1.62 2.28 2.11
N ARG A 62 -2.75 2.24 1.39
CA ARG A 62 -2.74 2.20 -0.09
C ARG A 62 -2.13 3.46 -0.69
N ALA A 63 -2.46 4.63 -0.16
CA ALA A 63 -1.86 5.88 -0.62
C ALA A 63 -0.34 5.88 -0.39
N ARG A 64 0.12 5.39 0.78
CA ARG A 64 1.54 5.29 1.11
C ARG A 64 2.28 4.27 0.23
N ILE A 65 1.69 3.11 -0.05
CA ILE A 65 2.25 2.14 -0.99
C ILE A 65 2.43 2.79 -2.36
N ASN A 66 1.38 3.43 -2.90
CA ASN A 66 1.47 4.08 -4.21
C ASN A 66 2.53 5.20 -4.26
N GLU A 67 2.68 5.95 -3.17
CA GLU A 67 3.73 6.98 -3.05
C GLU A 67 5.14 6.35 -3.06
N LEU A 68 5.34 5.30 -2.27
CA LEU A 68 6.61 4.58 -2.15
C LEU A 68 6.99 3.85 -3.44
N GLU A 69 6.03 3.23 -4.13
CA GLU A 69 6.25 2.56 -5.42
C GLU A 69 6.60 3.55 -6.55
N ALA A 70 6.19 4.81 -6.43
CA ALA A 70 6.51 5.88 -7.37
C ALA A 70 7.80 6.64 -7.01
N MET A 71 8.39 6.37 -5.85
CA MET A 71 9.60 7.03 -5.39
C MET A 71 10.84 6.35 -6.00
N PRO A 72 11.75 7.09 -6.67
CA PRO A 72 13.05 6.54 -7.04
C PRO A 72 13.86 6.28 -5.75
N ALA A 73 14.57 5.16 -5.69
CA ALA A 73 15.42 4.85 -4.55
C ALA A 73 16.75 5.60 -4.65
N ASP A 74 17.35 5.94 -3.50
CA ASP A 74 18.61 6.71 -3.50
C ASP A 74 19.80 5.88 -4.01
N ASP A 75 19.68 4.55 -3.91
CA ASP A 75 20.64 3.54 -4.38
C ASP A 75 20.36 3.07 -5.82
N ASP A 76 19.34 3.60 -6.49
CA ASP A 76 19.16 3.36 -7.92
C ASP A 76 20.28 4.09 -8.69
N GLU A 77 21.28 3.34 -9.20
CA GLU A 77 22.36 3.92 -10.00
C GLU A 77 21.81 4.66 -11.24
N PRO A 78 22.32 5.86 -11.57
CA PRO A 78 21.96 6.51 -12.82
C PRO A 78 22.45 5.63 -13.97
N ILE A 79 21.52 5.16 -14.80
CA ILE A 79 21.83 4.48 -16.06
C ILE A 79 22.63 5.47 -16.90
N ALA A 80 23.95 5.30 -16.96
CA ALA A 80 24.78 6.10 -17.84
C ALA A 80 24.31 5.83 -19.28
N GLU A 81 23.84 6.87 -19.97
CA GLU A 81 23.61 6.80 -21.41
C GLU A 81 24.94 6.37 -22.06
N VAL A 82 24.98 5.14 -22.58
CA VAL A 82 26.08 4.69 -23.42
C VAL A 82 25.98 5.48 -24.72
N ILE A 83 26.68 6.61 -24.77
CA ILE A 83 26.92 7.31 -26.03
C ILE A 83 27.93 6.44 -26.79
N GLU A 84 27.46 5.58 -27.69
CA GLU A 84 28.32 4.95 -28.70
C GLU A 84 28.90 6.07 -29.56
N GLU A 85 30.12 6.51 -29.25
CA GLU A 85 30.92 7.28 -30.21
C GLU A 85 31.25 6.35 -31.38
N THR A 86 30.54 6.49 -32.50
CA THR A 86 30.94 5.91 -33.78
C THR A 86 32.38 6.36 -34.10
N PRO A 87 33.33 5.44 -34.31
CA PRO A 87 34.69 5.83 -34.68
C PRO A 87 34.67 6.42 -36.09
N THR A 88 35.02 7.69 -36.21
CA THR A 88 35.24 8.34 -37.51
C THR A 88 36.46 7.70 -38.15
N GLU A 89 36.27 6.92 -39.23
CA GLU A 89 37.36 6.37 -40.02
C GLU A 89 38.29 7.50 -40.50
N GLN A 90 39.59 7.36 -40.20
CA GLN A 90 40.65 8.16 -40.78
C GLN A 90 40.75 7.82 -42.27
N GLY A 91 40.34 8.75 -43.13
CA GLY A 91 40.65 8.75 -44.55
C GLY A 91 41.99 9.42 -44.80
N GLU A 92 42.93 8.64 -45.33
CA GLU A 92 44.26 9.00 -45.79
C GLU A 92 44.23 10.00 -46.96
N GLU A 93 45.17 10.96 -46.99
CA GLU A 93 45.77 11.52 -48.21
C GLU A 93 47.27 11.75 -48.00
#